data_AF-A0ABD3KNY9-F1
#
_entry.id   AF-A0ABD3KNY9-F1
#
_cell.length_a   1.000
_cell.length_b   1.000
_cell.length_c   1.000
_cell.angle_alpha   90.00
_cell.angle_beta   90.00
_cell.angle_gamma   90.00
#
_symmetry.space_group_name_H-M   'P 1'
#
loop_
_entity.id
_entity.type
_entity.pdbx_description
1 polymer ?
#
loop_
_entity_poly.entity_id
_entity_poly.type
_entity_poly.pdbx_seq_one_letter_code
_entity_poly.pdbx_strand_id
1 'polypeptide(L)'
;MELMEDEQLELMELAAASKGLPSIVNLDHATAELKEDITAEESFETKKCKLAELGIALLADPESNIKLLKEMLQMCNDHNHVIVKLGLLSLLAVFKDIITGYRIRLPTEKELVMKVSKDVKKMRYYESTLLSACKAYLQKLMVLEKVSLYQHAVVRCICTLLDDVPHFNYCESLVEVVVRNISSSDEVIRKLCCDTIKSLFTNEGKHSGEVTGAAVRLIANYVKAHNCQMHPDSIQVLISLSFDEDLHRSEAPDKDKTVAADYKAASFDPDIMERRRMQSETLPPNGDTGTTHVTKAHPLLGPCLDGLGKFSHLIDLDYSGDLMNYLKKLACSGGKSDNSGKCVTVSERLRCCIIAFKVMRNNLDALNVDLQDFFVQLYNLILEYRPGRLALLCWVLSTLLSSLLFEVMCSCTFSYLILL
;
A
#
# COMPACT_ATOMS: atom_id res chain seq x y z
N MET A 1 -48.75 -40.86 -67.73
CA MET A 1 -47.62 -40.97 -68.66
C MET A 1 -46.45 -40.29 -67.96
N GLU A 2 -45.98 -40.81 -66.83
CA GLU A 2 -45.52 -42.21 -66.64
C GLU A 2 -44.63 -42.65 -67.80
N LEU A 3 -43.56 -43.37 -67.44
CA LEU A 3 -42.42 -43.80 -68.26
C LEU A 3 -41.38 -42.66 -68.34
N MET A 4 -40.32 -42.63 -67.54
CA MET A 4 -39.51 -43.74 -67.05
C MET A 4 -38.86 -43.40 -65.69
N GLU A 5 -39.52 -43.81 -64.62
CA GLU A 5 -38.81 -44.50 -63.53
C GLU A 5 -38.45 -45.91 -64.06
N ASP A 6 -37.36 -46.49 -63.57
CA ASP A 6 -36.91 -47.89 -63.80
C ASP A 6 -35.95 -48.22 -64.95
N GLU A 7 -35.04 -47.31 -65.31
CA GLU A 7 -33.71 -47.75 -65.76
C GLU A 7 -32.59 -47.16 -64.91
N GLN A 8 -32.43 -47.85 -63.78
CA GLN A 8 -31.16 -48.36 -63.28
C GLN A 8 -30.17 -47.32 -62.72
N LEU A 9 -30.15 -47.08 -61.41
CA LEU A 9 -29.81 -48.07 -60.36
C LEU A 9 -28.40 -48.70 -60.55
N GLU A 10 -27.55 -48.12 -61.41
CA GLU A 10 -26.14 -48.52 -61.58
C GLU A 10 -25.14 -47.38 -61.33
N LEU A 11 -25.61 -46.13 -61.12
CA LEU A 11 -24.76 -44.97 -60.82
C LEU A 11 -24.70 -44.59 -59.33
N MET A 12 -25.38 -45.34 -58.46
CA MET A 12 -25.44 -45.07 -57.02
C MET A 12 -24.55 -46.01 -56.18
N GLU A 13 -23.92 -47.04 -56.77
CA GLU A 13 -23.09 -48.03 -56.04
C GLU A 13 -21.56 -47.90 -56.24
N LEU A 14 -21.05 -47.03 -57.11
CA LEU A 14 -19.60 -46.86 -57.33
C LEU A 14 -18.93 -45.68 -56.60
N ALA A 15 -19.69 -44.89 -55.83
CA ALA A 15 -19.10 -43.89 -54.92
C ALA A 15 -19.02 -44.38 -53.46
N ALA A 16 -19.42 -45.62 -53.18
CA ALA A 16 -19.35 -46.24 -51.85
C ALA A 16 -17.99 -46.92 -51.54
N ALA A 17 -16.99 -46.82 -52.43
CA ALA A 17 -15.73 -47.55 -52.25
C ALA A 17 -14.47 -46.75 -52.65
N SER A 18 -14.26 -45.57 -52.07
CA SER A 18 -12.88 -45.16 -51.69
C SER A 18 -12.90 -43.93 -50.79
N LYS A 19 -12.04 -43.97 -49.76
CA LYS A 19 -11.81 -42.99 -48.68
C LYS A 19 -12.68 -43.22 -47.44
N GLY A 20 -11.98 -43.69 -46.41
CA GLY A 20 -12.51 -44.20 -45.16
C GLY A 20 -13.46 -43.24 -44.45
N LEU A 21 -14.54 -43.83 -43.97
CA LEU A 21 -15.42 -43.29 -42.95
C LEU A 21 -14.58 -42.94 -41.70
N PRO A 22 -14.61 -41.71 -41.17
CA PRO A 22 -14.26 -41.50 -39.78
C PRO A 22 -15.33 -42.25 -38.96
N SER A 23 -14.86 -43.15 -38.09
CA SER A 23 -15.67 -43.96 -37.18
C SER A 23 -16.72 -43.12 -36.45
N ILE A 24 -17.96 -43.60 -36.40
CA ILE A 24 -19.14 -43.02 -35.71
C ILE A 24 -18.82 -42.58 -34.26
N VAL A 25 -17.83 -43.22 -33.63
CA VAL A 25 -17.32 -42.89 -32.28
C VAL A 25 -16.71 -41.47 -32.16
N ASN A 26 -16.17 -40.89 -33.24
CA ASN A 26 -15.55 -39.55 -33.20
C ASN A 26 -16.57 -38.41 -33.34
N LEU A 27 -17.73 -38.66 -33.95
CA LEU A 27 -18.77 -37.63 -34.11
C LEU A 27 -19.57 -37.44 -32.81
N ASP A 28 -19.81 -38.54 -32.07
CA ASP A 28 -20.45 -38.49 -30.75
C ASP A 28 -19.54 -37.85 -29.70
N HIS A 29 -18.22 -38.06 -29.77
CA HIS A 29 -17.26 -37.39 -28.88
C HIS A 29 -17.20 -35.89 -29.15
N ALA A 30 -17.04 -35.47 -30.42
CA ALA A 30 -16.97 -34.06 -30.77
C ALA A 30 -18.28 -33.30 -30.53
N THR A 31 -19.43 -33.96 -30.67
CA THR A 31 -20.75 -33.35 -30.36
C THR A 31 -21.07 -33.37 -28.87
N ALA A 32 -20.52 -34.31 -28.09
CA ALA A 32 -20.57 -34.29 -26.64
C ALA A 32 -19.70 -33.17 -26.06
N GLU A 33 -18.46 -33.01 -26.54
CA GLU A 33 -17.56 -31.90 -26.16
C GLU A 33 -18.19 -30.55 -26.46
N LEU A 34 -18.77 -30.36 -27.66
CA LEU A 34 -19.45 -29.12 -28.02
C LEU A 34 -20.69 -28.83 -27.17
N LYS A 35 -21.46 -29.87 -26.78
CA LYS A 35 -22.62 -29.70 -25.90
C LYS A 35 -22.21 -29.36 -24.48
N GLU A 36 -21.14 -29.98 -23.99
CA GLU A 36 -20.58 -29.73 -22.67
C GLU A 36 -20.07 -28.28 -22.56
N ASP A 37 -19.37 -27.79 -23.59
CA ASP A 37 -18.92 -26.40 -23.70
C ASP A 37 -20.09 -25.39 -23.74
N ILE A 38 -21.15 -25.67 -24.52
CA ILE A 38 -22.36 -24.82 -24.57
C ILE A 38 -23.05 -24.77 -23.20
N THR A 39 -23.21 -25.91 -22.52
CA THR A 39 -23.82 -25.93 -21.19
C THR A 39 -22.97 -25.24 -20.12
N ALA A 40 -21.64 -25.31 -20.24
CA ALA A 40 -20.73 -24.59 -19.35
C ALA A 40 -20.84 -23.06 -19.54
N GLU A 41 -20.93 -22.60 -20.79
CA GLU A 41 -21.07 -21.19 -21.13
C GLU A 41 -22.44 -20.61 -20.71
N GLU A 42 -23.53 -21.35 -20.90
CA GLU A 42 -24.87 -20.98 -20.40
C GLU A 42 -24.89 -20.87 -18.87
N SER A 43 -24.23 -21.81 -18.17
CA SER A 43 -24.12 -21.77 -16.71
C SER A 43 -23.30 -20.57 -16.21
N PHE A 44 -22.28 -20.17 -16.96
CA PHE A 44 -21.43 -19.01 -16.66
C PHE A 44 -22.23 -17.70 -16.78
N GLU A 45 -22.91 -17.50 -17.91
CA GLU A 45 -23.72 -16.28 -18.11
C GLU A 45 -24.88 -16.22 -17.12
N THR A 46 -25.52 -17.35 -16.78
CA THR A 46 -26.56 -17.40 -15.74
C THR A 46 -26.03 -16.92 -14.38
N LYS A 47 -24.84 -17.37 -13.97
CA LYS A 47 -24.22 -16.93 -12.70
C LYS A 47 -23.86 -15.46 -12.72
N LYS A 48 -23.39 -14.95 -13.86
CA LYS A 48 -23.05 -13.54 -14.04
C LYS A 48 -24.28 -12.64 -13.97
N CYS A 49 -25.39 -13.02 -14.63
CA CYS A 49 -26.68 -12.34 -14.51
C CYS A 49 -27.17 -12.35 -13.05
N LYS A 50 -27.07 -13.50 -12.37
CA LYS A 50 -27.45 -13.62 -10.97
C LYS A 50 -26.67 -12.69 -10.05
N LEU A 51 -25.35 -12.56 -10.24
CA LEU A 51 -24.53 -11.59 -9.48
C LEU A 51 -25.00 -10.15 -9.67
N ALA A 52 -25.38 -9.77 -10.89
CA ALA A 52 -25.89 -8.44 -11.20
C ALA A 52 -27.25 -8.20 -10.54
N GLU A 53 -28.18 -9.16 -10.64
CA GLU A 53 -29.50 -9.09 -10.00
C GLU A 53 -29.39 -8.93 -8.48
N LEU A 54 -28.54 -9.74 -7.85
CA LEU A 54 -28.28 -9.66 -6.40
C LEU A 54 -27.70 -8.29 -6.02
N GLY A 55 -26.73 -7.78 -6.79
CA GLY A 55 -26.12 -6.47 -6.54
C GLY A 55 -27.12 -5.32 -6.67
N ILE A 56 -27.94 -5.31 -7.72
CA ILE A 56 -28.96 -4.28 -7.96
C ILE A 56 -30.01 -4.30 -6.85
N ALA A 57 -30.53 -5.49 -6.49
CA ALA A 57 -31.52 -5.62 -5.43
C ALA A 57 -30.99 -5.12 -4.08
N LEU A 58 -29.72 -5.43 -3.79
CA LEU A 58 -29.08 -5.03 -2.54
C LEU A 58 -28.82 -3.51 -2.47
N LEU A 59 -28.39 -2.89 -3.58
CA LEU A 59 -28.19 -1.45 -3.64
C LEU A 59 -29.52 -0.66 -3.63
N ALA A 60 -30.61 -1.25 -4.14
CA ALA A 60 -31.92 -0.61 -4.15
C ALA A 60 -32.57 -0.52 -2.76
N ASP A 61 -32.45 -1.57 -1.94
CA ASP A 61 -32.90 -1.58 -0.54
C ASP A 61 -31.98 -2.46 0.32
N PRO A 62 -30.90 -1.89 0.90
CA PRO A 62 -29.93 -2.67 1.65
C PRO A 62 -30.49 -3.24 2.95
N GLU A 63 -31.44 -2.55 3.60
CA GLU A 63 -32.00 -3.00 4.88
C GLU A 63 -32.82 -4.28 4.74
N SER A 64 -33.66 -4.35 3.70
CA SER A 64 -34.51 -5.51 3.46
C SER A 64 -33.73 -6.68 2.85
N ASN A 65 -32.70 -6.38 2.04
CA ASN A 65 -31.99 -7.37 1.24
C ASN A 65 -30.64 -7.81 1.83
N ILE A 66 -30.23 -7.34 3.02
CA ILE A 66 -28.90 -7.63 3.62
C ILE A 66 -28.49 -9.12 3.63
N LYS A 67 -29.46 -10.04 3.64
CA LYS A 67 -29.21 -11.49 3.59
C LYS A 67 -28.59 -11.95 2.26
N LEU A 68 -28.85 -11.24 1.16
CA LEU A 68 -28.31 -11.54 -0.16
C LEU A 68 -26.78 -11.44 -0.21
N LEU A 69 -26.15 -10.68 0.70
CA LEU A 69 -24.70 -10.64 0.84
C LEU A 69 -24.09 -12.04 1.09
N LYS A 70 -24.78 -12.90 1.84
CA LYS A 70 -24.31 -14.27 2.09
C LYS A 70 -24.34 -15.11 0.82
N GLU A 71 -25.35 -14.90 -0.02
CA GLU A 71 -25.47 -15.58 -1.31
C GLU A 71 -24.37 -15.11 -2.28
N MET A 72 -24.13 -13.80 -2.38
CA MET A 72 -23.02 -13.26 -3.18
C MET A 72 -21.65 -13.79 -2.70
N LEU A 73 -21.45 -13.92 -1.38
CA LEU A 73 -20.25 -14.54 -0.81
C LEU A 73 -20.10 -16.02 -1.18
N GLN A 74 -21.21 -16.76 -1.24
CA GLN A 74 -21.19 -18.17 -1.65
C GLN A 74 -20.75 -18.31 -3.12
N MET A 75 -21.13 -17.38 -3.99
CA MET A 75 -20.69 -17.37 -5.39
C MET A 75 -19.17 -17.17 -5.55
N CYS A 76 -18.50 -16.61 -4.53
CA CYS A 76 -17.03 -16.50 -4.51
C CYS A 76 -16.32 -17.85 -4.20
N ASN A 77 -17.06 -18.94 -4.04
CA ASN A 77 -16.54 -20.31 -3.88
C ASN A 77 -16.69 -21.16 -5.16
N ASP A 78 -17.01 -20.55 -6.30
CA ASP A 78 -17.21 -21.27 -7.55
C ASP A 78 -15.93 -21.93 -8.09
N HIS A 79 -16.10 -22.97 -8.92
CA HIS A 79 -14.99 -23.61 -9.64
C HIS A 79 -14.43 -22.70 -10.72
N ASN A 80 -15.26 -21.84 -11.33
CA ASN A 80 -14.83 -20.93 -12.36
C ASN A 80 -14.14 -19.69 -11.76
N HIS A 81 -12.84 -19.56 -12.02
CA HIS A 81 -11.99 -18.46 -11.54
C HIS A 81 -12.51 -17.06 -11.95
N VAL A 82 -13.16 -16.95 -13.11
CA VAL A 82 -13.71 -15.68 -13.59
C VAL A 82 -14.91 -15.26 -12.76
N ILE A 83 -15.80 -16.21 -12.44
CA ILE A 83 -16.95 -15.95 -11.54
C ILE A 83 -16.48 -15.55 -10.15
N VAL A 84 -15.43 -16.20 -9.61
CA VAL A 84 -14.85 -15.80 -8.34
C VAL A 84 -14.34 -14.35 -8.39
N LYS A 85 -13.56 -13.98 -9.42
CA LYS A 85 -13.07 -12.60 -9.59
C LYS A 85 -14.22 -11.59 -9.71
N LEU A 86 -15.23 -11.89 -10.53
CA LEU A 86 -16.42 -11.06 -10.68
C LEU A 86 -17.17 -10.91 -9.35
N GLY A 87 -17.36 -12.00 -8.61
CA GLY A 87 -18.00 -11.99 -7.29
C GLY A 87 -17.28 -11.09 -6.29
N LEU A 88 -15.95 -11.16 -6.23
CA LEU A 88 -15.15 -10.29 -5.36
C LEU A 88 -15.29 -8.81 -5.74
N LEU A 89 -15.22 -8.49 -7.04
CA LEU A 89 -15.32 -7.11 -7.52
C LEU A 89 -16.75 -6.54 -7.36
N SER A 90 -17.77 -7.36 -7.59
CA SER A 90 -19.17 -6.97 -7.37
C SER A 90 -19.45 -6.73 -5.88
N LEU A 91 -18.93 -7.59 -5.00
CA LEU A 91 -19.03 -7.39 -3.55
C LEU A 91 -18.30 -6.12 -3.11
N LEU A 92 -17.11 -5.82 -3.65
CA LEU A 92 -16.42 -4.57 -3.39
C LEU A 92 -17.29 -3.36 -3.75
N ALA A 93 -17.87 -3.34 -4.94
CA ALA A 93 -18.72 -2.24 -5.40
C ALA A 93 -19.91 -2.03 -4.45
N VAL A 94 -20.57 -3.13 -4.09
CA VAL A 94 -21.65 -3.14 -3.11
C VAL A 94 -21.22 -2.60 -1.75
N PHE A 95 -20.08 -3.05 -1.22
CA PHE A 95 -19.62 -2.64 0.11
C PHE A 95 -19.25 -1.16 0.16
N LYS A 96 -18.72 -0.59 -0.92
CA LYS A 96 -18.42 0.84 -1.00
C LYS A 96 -19.65 1.72 -0.80
N ASP A 97 -20.80 1.29 -1.32
CA ASP A 97 -22.03 2.07 -1.24
C ASP A 97 -22.81 1.83 0.06
N ILE A 98 -22.69 0.62 0.64
CA ILE A 98 -23.47 0.20 1.81
C ILE A 98 -22.76 0.49 3.14
N ILE A 99 -21.41 0.48 3.17
CA ILE A 99 -20.69 0.74 4.42
C ILE A 99 -20.86 2.20 4.82
N THR A 100 -21.26 2.40 6.06
CA THR A 100 -21.47 3.71 6.64
C THR A 100 -20.15 4.42 6.92
N GLY A 101 -20.16 5.75 6.88
CA GLY A 101 -18.99 6.58 7.21
C GLY A 101 -18.62 6.64 8.70
N TYR A 102 -19.24 5.82 9.55
CA TYR A 102 -19.01 5.77 10.99
C TYR A 102 -18.65 4.35 11.46
N ARG A 103 -17.89 4.23 12.56
CA ARG A 103 -17.56 2.92 13.15
C ARG A 103 -18.82 2.31 13.78
N ILE A 104 -19.22 1.13 13.31
CA ILE A 104 -20.36 0.40 13.85
C ILE A 104 -19.96 -0.21 15.20
N ARG A 105 -20.67 0.15 16.28
CA ARG A 105 -20.48 -0.46 17.60
C ARG A 105 -21.53 -1.54 17.81
N LEU A 106 -21.10 -2.79 17.98
CA LEU A 106 -22.01 -3.87 18.31
C LEU A 106 -22.60 -3.69 19.73
N PRO A 107 -23.88 -4.02 19.95
CA PRO A 107 -24.50 -3.96 21.28
C PRO A 107 -23.80 -4.86 22.30
N THR A 108 -23.68 -4.39 23.53
CA THR A 108 -23.19 -5.18 24.67
C THR A 108 -24.24 -6.20 25.14
N GLU A 109 -23.82 -7.24 25.87
CA GLU A 109 -24.72 -8.26 26.41
C GLU A 109 -25.86 -7.65 27.24
N LYS A 110 -25.56 -6.60 28.03
CA LYS A 110 -26.55 -5.88 28.83
C LYS A 110 -27.60 -5.18 27.96
N GLU A 111 -27.19 -4.60 26.82
CA GLU A 111 -28.07 -3.90 25.88
C GLU A 111 -28.89 -4.84 24.98
N LEU A 112 -28.44 -6.08 24.82
CA LEU A 112 -29.18 -7.13 24.11
C LEU A 112 -30.35 -7.68 24.94
N VAL A 113 -30.20 -7.70 26.26
CA VAL A 113 -31.24 -8.14 27.20
C VAL A 113 -32.38 -7.11 27.32
N MET A 114 -32.10 -5.83 27.08
CA MET A 114 -33.11 -4.77 27.15
C MET A 114 -34.12 -4.89 25.99
N LYS A 115 -35.41 -4.73 26.30
CA LYS A 115 -36.45 -4.59 25.28
C LYS A 115 -36.27 -3.26 24.55
N VAL A 116 -36.02 -3.35 23.25
CA VAL A 116 -35.94 -2.21 22.35
C VAL A 116 -37.13 -2.17 21.38
N SER A 117 -37.36 -1.03 20.75
CA SER A 117 -38.39 -0.88 19.72
C SER A 117 -38.14 -1.79 18.51
N LYS A 118 -39.17 -2.02 17.69
CA LYS A 118 -39.04 -2.81 16.46
C LYS A 118 -38.00 -2.21 15.50
N ASP A 119 -37.96 -0.89 15.38
CA ASP A 119 -37.04 -0.19 14.47
C ASP A 119 -35.58 -0.31 14.94
N VAL A 120 -35.33 -0.15 16.25
CA VAL A 120 -33.99 -0.35 16.83
C VAL A 120 -33.54 -1.80 16.65
N LYS A 121 -34.45 -2.76 16.77
CA LYS A 121 -34.13 -4.18 16.52
C LYS A 121 -33.79 -4.43 15.04
N LYS A 122 -34.49 -3.79 14.11
CA LYS A 122 -34.21 -3.88 12.66
C LYS A 122 -32.84 -3.30 12.32
N MET A 123 -32.53 -2.10 12.83
CA MET A 123 -31.23 -1.44 12.66
C MET A 123 -30.08 -2.30 13.21
N ARG A 124 -30.20 -2.81 14.44
CA ARG A 124 -29.19 -3.71 15.04
C ARG A 124 -28.97 -4.99 14.22
N TYR A 125 -30.05 -5.56 13.69
CA TYR A 125 -29.96 -6.75 12.84
C TYR A 125 -29.20 -6.47 11.55
N TYR A 126 -29.52 -5.34 10.91
CA TYR A 126 -28.84 -4.89 9.71
C TYR A 126 -27.34 -4.67 9.96
N GLU A 127 -26.98 -3.85 10.95
CA GLU A 127 -25.58 -3.54 11.27
C GLU A 127 -24.76 -4.78 11.63
N SER A 128 -25.33 -5.68 12.45
CA SER A 128 -24.69 -6.95 12.82
C SER A 128 -24.48 -7.86 11.62
N THR A 129 -25.47 -7.94 10.73
CA THR A 129 -25.37 -8.77 9.51
C THR A 129 -24.37 -8.18 8.53
N LEU A 130 -24.37 -6.87 8.35
CA LEU A 130 -23.40 -6.15 7.50
C LEU A 130 -21.98 -6.39 8.01
N LEU A 131 -21.73 -6.17 9.30
CA LEU A 131 -20.40 -6.36 9.88
C LEU A 131 -19.94 -7.83 9.77
N SER A 132 -20.83 -8.79 10.01
CA SER A 132 -20.54 -10.22 9.84
C SER A 132 -20.23 -10.58 8.38
N ALA A 133 -20.97 -10.03 7.42
CA ALA A 133 -20.74 -10.24 5.99
C ALA A 133 -19.41 -9.62 5.54
N CYS A 134 -19.11 -8.39 5.97
CA CYS A 134 -17.83 -7.75 5.68
C CYS A 134 -16.66 -8.56 6.27
N LYS A 135 -16.78 -9.04 7.53
CA LYS A 135 -15.75 -9.89 8.14
C LYS A 135 -15.50 -11.16 7.31
N ALA A 136 -16.56 -11.83 6.87
CA ALA A 136 -16.45 -13.02 6.03
C ALA A 136 -15.81 -12.70 4.67
N TYR A 137 -16.16 -11.56 4.05
CA TYR A 137 -15.54 -11.07 2.82
C TYR A 137 -14.05 -10.83 3.00
N LEU A 138 -13.63 -10.14 4.07
CA LEU A 138 -12.21 -9.89 4.34
C LEU A 138 -11.42 -11.18 4.59
N GLN A 139 -11.99 -12.12 5.33
CA GLN A 139 -11.38 -13.43 5.53
C GLN A 139 -11.21 -14.17 4.20
N LYS A 140 -12.22 -14.09 3.32
CA LYS A 140 -12.15 -14.68 1.98
C LYS A 140 -11.05 -14.04 1.14
N LEU A 141 -10.93 -12.71 1.15
CA LEU A 141 -9.85 -11.98 0.49
C LEU A 141 -8.48 -12.42 1.03
N MET A 142 -8.29 -12.49 2.34
CA MET A 142 -7.02 -12.92 2.96
C MET A 142 -6.61 -14.35 2.59
N VAL A 143 -7.59 -15.25 2.39
CA VAL A 143 -7.30 -16.62 1.91
C VAL A 143 -6.91 -16.62 0.44
N LEU A 144 -7.63 -15.86 -0.40
CA LEU A 144 -7.37 -15.80 -1.84
C LEU A 144 -6.14 -14.96 -2.21
N GLU A 145 -5.70 -14.06 -1.34
CA GLU A 145 -4.47 -13.25 -1.51
C GLU A 145 -3.24 -14.13 -1.70
N LYS A 146 -3.18 -15.28 -1.03
CA LYS A 146 -2.08 -16.24 -1.14
C LYS A 146 -2.08 -17.03 -2.46
N VAL A 147 -3.15 -16.93 -3.25
CA VAL A 147 -3.31 -17.63 -4.51
C VAL A 147 -2.98 -16.67 -5.65
N SER A 148 -1.87 -16.92 -6.36
CA SER A 148 -1.35 -16.06 -7.43
C SER A 148 -2.39 -15.68 -8.49
N LEU A 149 -3.28 -16.61 -8.84
CA LEU A 149 -4.37 -16.44 -9.79
C LEU A 149 -5.34 -15.29 -9.43
N TYR A 150 -5.54 -15.03 -8.13
CA TYR A 150 -6.48 -14.02 -7.61
C TYR A 150 -5.78 -12.82 -6.97
N GLN A 151 -4.49 -12.93 -6.68
CA GLN A 151 -3.73 -11.95 -5.90
C GLN A 151 -3.90 -10.51 -6.40
N HIS A 152 -3.83 -10.26 -7.71
CA HIS A 152 -4.04 -8.93 -8.29
C HIS A 152 -5.43 -8.35 -8.01
N ALA A 153 -6.48 -9.15 -8.23
CA ALA A 153 -7.86 -8.72 -8.01
C ALA A 153 -8.11 -8.48 -6.52
N VAL A 154 -7.59 -9.36 -5.66
CA VAL A 154 -7.73 -9.28 -4.21
C VAL A 154 -7.02 -8.05 -3.64
N VAL A 155 -5.75 -7.83 -4.00
CA VAL A 155 -5.00 -6.64 -3.55
C VAL A 155 -5.69 -5.38 -4.01
N ARG A 156 -6.19 -5.34 -5.25
CA ARG A 156 -6.97 -4.20 -5.76
C ARG A 156 -8.23 -3.96 -4.92
N CYS A 157 -8.99 -5.00 -4.60
CA CYS A 157 -10.16 -4.87 -3.71
C CYS A 157 -9.79 -4.31 -2.33
N ILE A 158 -8.72 -4.81 -1.73
CA ILE A 158 -8.24 -4.37 -0.40
C ILE A 158 -7.82 -2.90 -0.45
N CYS A 159 -7.01 -2.53 -1.44
CA CYS A 159 -6.51 -1.17 -1.62
C CYS A 159 -7.66 -0.17 -1.84
N THR A 160 -8.57 -0.49 -2.76
CA THR A 160 -9.75 0.35 -3.03
C THR A 160 -10.65 0.49 -1.80
N LEU A 161 -10.89 -0.59 -1.05
CA LEU A 161 -11.70 -0.52 0.16
C LEU A 161 -11.08 0.37 1.24
N LEU A 162 -9.75 0.30 1.39
CA LEU A 162 -9.01 1.13 2.35
C LEU A 162 -9.04 2.62 1.97
N ASP A 163 -8.94 2.94 0.68
CA ASP A 163 -9.02 4.31 0.17
C ASP A 163 -10.43 4.93 0.32
N ASP A 164 -11.47 4.14 0.04
CA ASP A 164 -12.85 4.62 0.06
C ASP A 164 -13.46 4.67 1.47
N VAL A 165 -13.09 3.71 2.33
CA VAL A 165 -13.70 3.55 3.67
C VAL A 165 -12.65 3.39 4.78
N PRO A 166 -11.83 4.42 5.04
CA PRO A 166 -10.72 4.31 5.98
C PRO A 166 -11.17 4.28 7.47
N HIS A 167 -12.39 4.73 7.77
CA HIS A 167 -12.99 4.64 9.12
C HIS A 167 -13.54 3.24 9.47
N PHE A 168 -13.46 2.29 8.54
CA PHE A 168 -14.10 0.99 8.69
C PHE A 168 -13.59 0.20 9.91
N ASN A 169 -14.49 -0.58 10.53
CA ASN A 169 -14.20 -1.35 11.75
C ASN A 169 -12.98 -2.30 11.63
N TYR A 170 -12.66 -2.77 10.43
CA TYR A 170 -11.56 -3.70 10.18
C TYR A 170 -10.38 -3.05 9.42
N CYS A 171 -10.27 -1.72 9.47
CA CYS A 171 -9.24 -0.97 8.75
C CYS A 171 -7.81 -1.42 9.12
N GLU A 172 -7.51 -1.68 10.39
CA GLU A 172 -6.19 -2.19 10.81
C GLU A 172 -5.81 -3.49 10.11
N SER A 173 -6.78 -4.41 9.94
CA SER A 173 -6.56 -5.67 9.23
C SER A 173 -6.30 -5.46 7.74
N LEU A 174 -6.93 -4.45 7.12
CA LEU A 174 -6.65 -4.08 5.73
C LEU A 174 -5.23 -3.50 5.60
N VAL A 175 -4.86 -2.58 6.48
CA VAL A 175 -3.53 -1.97 6.51
C VAL A 175 -2.46 -3.05 6.68
N GLU A 176 -2.68 -4.05 7.54
CA GLU A 176 -1.73 -5.17 7.72
C GLU A 176 -1.46 -5.92 6.41
N VAL A 177 -2.51 -6.22 5.62
CA VAL A 177 -2.35 -6.92 4.33
C VAL A 177 -1.68 -6.03 3.29
N VAL A 178 -2.03 -4.75 3.23
CA VAL A 178 -1.38 -3.78 2.32
C VAL A 178 0.10 -3.65 2.63
N VAL A 179 0.46 -3.49 3.91
CA VAL A 179 1.87 -3.39 4.35
C VAL A 179 2.64 -4.68 4.05
N ARG A 180 2.02 -5.86 4.20
CA ARG A 180 2.67 -7.13 3.84
C ARG A 180 3.05 -7.23 2.35
N ASN A 181 2.29 -6.56 1.48
CA ASN A 181 2.49 -6.56 0.02
C ASN A 181 3.25 -5.33 -0.50
N ILE A 182 3.64 -4.38 0.36
CA ILE A 182 4.29 -3.11 -0.03
C ILE A 182 5.70 -3.28 -0.60
N SER A 183 6.32 -4.45 -0.39
CA SER A 183 7.62 -4.84 -0.96
C SER A 183 7.50 -6.07 -1.87
N SER A 184 6.31 -6.32 -2.44
CA SER A 184 6.10 -7.43 -3.36
C SER A 184 7.04 -7.35 -4.57
N SER A 185 7.48 -8.51 -5.07
CA SER A 185 8.25 -8.61 -6.32
C SER A 185 7.43 -8.15 -7.53
N ASP A 186 6.11 -8.35 -7.47
CA ASP A 186 5.18 -7.88 -8.49
C ASP A 186 5.02 -6.37 -8.44
N GLU A 187 5.42 -5.69 -9.51
CA GLU A 187 5.38 -4.23 -9.61
C GLU A 187 3.97 -3.66 -9.53
N VAL A 188 2.96 -4.35 -10.08
CA VAL A 188 1.59 -3.85 -10.09
C VAL A 188 1.03 -3.88 -8.67
N ILE A 189 1.22 -4.99 -7.96
CA ILE A 189 0.80 -5.13 -6.56
C ILE A 189 1.51 -4.11 -5.69
N ARG A 190 2.85 -4.03 -5.82
CA ARG A 190 3.67 -3.10 -5.05
C ARG A 190 3.22 -1.65 -5.25
N LYS A 191 2.99 -1.24 -6.49
CA LYS A 191 2.55 0.13 -6.82
C LYS A 191 1.17 0.44 -6.24
N LEU A 192 0.21 -0.47 -6.39
CA LEU A 192 -1.12 -0.33 -5.79
C LEU A 192 -1.05 -0.12 -4.27
N CYS A 193 -0.31 -0.98 -3.57
CA CYS A 193 -0.15 -0.86 -2.11
C CYS A 193 0.56 0.44 -1.71
N CYS A 194 1.63 0.82 -2.40
CA CYS A 194 2.35 2.06 -2.14
C CYS A 194 1.48 3.29 -2.36
N ASP A 195 0.68 3.33 -3.43
CA ASP A 195 -0.16 4.47 -3.75
C ASP A 195 -1.34 4.60 -2.78
N THR A 196 -1.93 3.49 -2.33
CA THR A 196 -2.94 3.50 -1.26
C THR A 196 -2.37 3.98 0.08
N ILE A 197 -1.17 3.55 0.47
CA ILE A 197 -0.55 4.06 1.72
C ILE A 197 -0.21 5.55 1.61
N LYS A 198 0.24 6.03 0.45
CA LYS A 198 0.44 7.47 0.23
C LYS A 198 -0.88 8.23 0.35
N SER A 199 -1.94 7.74 -0.31
CA SER A 199 -3.29 8.30 -0.24
C SER A 199 -3.78 8.37 1.21
N LEU A 200 -3.59 7.29 1.98
CA LEU A 200 -3.90 7.24 3.40
C LEU A 200 -3.18 8.35 4.16
N PHE A 201 -1.88 8.53 3.97
CA PHE A 201 -1.09 9.57 4.65
C PHE A 201 -1.44 10.99 4.21
N THR A 202 -1.84 11.23 2.97
CA THR A 202 -2.23 12.57 2.52
C THR A 202 -3.65 12.98 2.91
N ASN A 203 -4.51 12.00 3.23
CA ASN A 203 -5.93 12.22 3.52
C ASN A 203 -6.25 12.05 5.01
N GLU A 204 -5.42 12.58 5.92
CA GLU A 204 -5.54 12.37 7.37
C GLU A 204 -6.88 12.83 7.98
N GLY A 205 -7.50 13.85 7.37
CA GLY A 205 -8.83 14.33 7.74
C GLY A 205 -9.93 13.26 7.64
N LYS A 206 -9.69 12.16 6.91
CA LYS A 206 -10.63 11.05 6.72
C LYS A 206 -10.47 9.90 7.72
N HIS A 207 -9.53 9.91 8.68
CA HIS A 207 -9.34 8.73 9.55
C HIS A 207 -8.77 9.00 10.95
N SER A 208 -8.84 10.25 11.43
CA SER A 208 -8.45 10.64 12.80
C SER A 208 -6.97 10.39 13.14
N GLY A 209 -6.10 10.13 12.15
CA GLY A 209 -4.66 9.88 12.34
C GLY A 209 -4.31 8.55 13.02
N GLU A 210 -5.26 7.87 13.68
CA GLU A 210 -5.07 6.55 14.29
C GLU A 210 -4.57 5.52 13.26
N VAL A 211 -5.16 5.54 12.06
CA VAL A 211 -4.84 4.62 10.97
C VAL A 211 -3.46 4.94 10.38
N THR A 212 -3.10 6.23 10.25
CA THR A 212 -1.73 6.64 9.89
C THR A 212 -0.72 6.05 10.89
N GLY A 213 -0.95 6.26 12.18
CA GLY A 213 -0.06 5.76 13.24
C GLY A 213 0.08 4.23 13.22
N ALA A 214 -1.02 3.51 12.98
CA ALA A 214 -1.01 2.06 12.83
C ALA A 214 -0.18 1.62 11.61
N ALA A 215 -0.39 2.26 10.45
CA ALA A 215 0.36 1.96 9.23
C ALA A 215 1.87 2.20 9.40
N VAL A 216 2.28 3.34 9.98
CA VAL A 216 3.70 3.64 10.22
C VAL A 216 4.34 2.60 11.15
N ARG A 217 3.66 2.19 12.24
CA ARG A 217 4.15 1.13 13.13
C ARG A 217 4.31 -0.20 12.40
N LEU A 218 3.33 -0.58 11.58
CA LEU A 218 3.36 -1.83 10.82
C LEU A 218 4.51 -1.83 9.80
N ILE A 219 4.73 -0.72 9.09
CA ILE A 219 5.87 -0.58 8.17
C ILE A 219 7.18 -0.70 8.93
N ALA A 220 7.33 -0.01 10.07
CA ALA A 220 8.54 -0.08 10.88
C ALA A 220 8.84 -1.50 11.38
N ASN A 221 7.81 -2.23 11.83
CA ASN A 221 7.94 -3.62 12.24
C ASN A 221 8.30 -4.53 11.06
N TYR A 222 7.69 -4.30 9.90
CA TYR A 222 7.95 -5.06 8.69
C TYR A 222 9.40 -4.86 8.20
N VAL A 223 9.92 -3.63 8.24
CA VAL A 223 11.32 -3.32 7.89
C VAL A 223 12.31 -4.02 8.82
N LYS A 224 12.03 -4.01 10.13
CA LYS A 224 12.83 -4.73 11.13
C LYS A 224 12.83 -6.24 10.89
N ALA A 225 11.65 -6.82 10.63
CA ALA A 225 11.50 -8.25 10.36
C ALA A 225 12.27 -8.71 9.10
N HIS A 226 12.42 -7.84 8.11
CA HIS A 226 13.11 -8.14 6.85
C HIS A 226 14.56 -7.64 6.81
N ASN A 227 15.16 -7.26 7.95
CA ASN A 227 16.55 -6.77 8.03
C ASN A 227 16.88 -5.67 7.01
N CYS A 228 15.94 -4.77 6.76
CA CYS A 228 16.05 -3.69 5.76
C CYS A 228 16.27 -4.17 4.31
N GLN A 229 16.02 -5.44 3.98
CA GLN A 229 16.11 -6.01 2.63
C GLN A 229 14.75 -5.96 1.95
N MET A 230 14.33 -4.75 1.60
CA MET A 230 13.04 -4.49 0.97
C MET A 230 13.18 -3.56 -0.23
N HIS A 231 12.12 -3.48 -1.04
CA HIS A 231 12.07 -2.56 -2.14
C HIS A 231 12.07 -1.09 -1.64
N PRO A 232 12.82 -0.17 -2.28
CA PRO A 232 12.90 1.24 -1.89
C PRO A 232 11.53 1.92 -1.72
N ASP A 233 10.59 1.61 -2.61
CA ASP A 233 9.22 2.18 -2.60
C ASP A 233 8.51 2.01 -1.26
N SER A 234 8.78 0.91 -0.55
CA SER A 234 8.15 0.56 0.72
C SER A 234 8.38 1.56 1.85
N ILE A 235 9.51 2.27 1.82
CA ILE A 235 9.84 3.33 2.77
C ILE A 235 9.57 4.71 2.16
N GLN A 236 9.65 4.82 0.84
CA GLN A 236 9.40 6.08 0.12
C GLN A 236 8.01 6.65 0.43
N VAL A 237 7.01 5.79 0.71
CA VAL A 237 5.67 6.23 1.11
C VAL A 237 5.68 7.11 2.37
N LEU A 238 6.61 6.91 3.32
CA LEU A 238 6.67 7.70 4.55
C LEU A 238 6.97 9.17 4.29
N ILE A 239 7.53 9.50 3.12
CA ILE A 239 7.76 10.90 2.72
C ILE A 239 6.45 11.63 2.46
N SER A 240 5.31 10.97 2.27
CA SER A 240 4.02 11.66 2.14
C SER A 240 3.36 12.02 3.47
N LEU A 241 3.96 11.65 4.62
CA LEU A 241 3.50 12.09 5.95
C LEU A 241 3.64 13.60 6.09
N SER A 242 2.66 14.23 6.74
CA SER A 242 2.65 15.64 7.14
C SER A 242 2.46 15.74 8.65
N PHE A 243 3.13 16.69 9.29
CA PHE A 243 2.98 16.94 10.73
C PHE A 243 2.39 18.35 10.96
N ASP A 244 1.69 18.58 12.07
CA ASP A 244 1.02 19.86 12.36
C ASP A 244 1.98 21.07 12.36
N GLU A 245 3.26 20.86 12.66
CA GLU A 245 4.30 21.89 12.57
C GLU A 245 4.57 22.34 11.11
N ASP A 246 4.32 21.47 10.13
CA ASP A 246 4.39 21.80 8.71
C ASP A 246 3.20 22.70 8.29
N LEU A 247 2.02 22.54 8.92
CA LEU A 247 0.80 23.31 8.61
C LEU A 247 0.91 24.77 9.09
N HIS A 248 1.49 24.99 10.27
CA HIS A 248 1.70 26.35 10.81
C HIS A 248 2.68 27.19 9.99
N ARG A 249 3.52 26.56 9.16
CA ARG A 249 4.40 27.27 8.23
C ARG A 249 3.69 27.70 6.94
N SER A 250 2.50 27.15 6.66
CA SER A 250 1.76 27.37 5.40
C SER A 250 0.46 28.17 5.56
N GLU A 251 -0.02 28.44 6.77
CA GLU A 251 -1.28 29.17 6.97
C GLU A 251 -1.03 30.62 7.40
N ALA A 252 -1.39 31.58 6.52
CA ALA A 252 -1.74 32.93 6.98
C ALA A 252 -3.06 32.83 7.78
N PRO A 253 -3.23 33.58 8.89
CA PRO A 253 -4.31 33.35 9.82
C PRO A 253 -5.64 33.80 9.21
N ASP A 254 -6.48 32.85 8.80
CA ASP A 254 -7.87 33.13 8.48
C ASP A 254 -8.74 32.96 9.74
N LYS A 255 -9.50 34.01 10.03
CA LYS A 255 -10.38 34.12 11.20
C LYS A 255 -11.73 33.52 10.81
N ASP A 256 -12.00 32.28 11.20
CA ASP A 256 -13.37 31.81 11.51
C ASP A 256 -13.41 30.31 11.84
N LYS A 257 -13.10 29.93 13.10
CA LYS A 257 -13.49 28.63 13.67
C LYS A 257 -13.71 28.72 15.19
N THR A 258 -14.72 29.46 15.63
CA THR A 258 -15.14 29.53 17.05
C THR A 258 -16.29 28.60 17.45
N VAL A 259 -16.66 27.60 16.65
CA VAL A 259 -17.82 26.73 16.99
C VAL A 259 -17.52 25.21 16.94
N ALA A 260 -16.28 24.80 16.67
CA ALA A 260 -15.91 23.38 16.61
C ALA A 260 -15.25 22.83 17.91
N ALA A 261 -15.13 23.66 18.95
CA ALA A 261 -14.33 23.34 20.14
C ALA A 261 -15.06 22.51 21.21
N ASP A 262 -16.39 22.36 21.16
CA ASP A 262 -17.14 21.81 22.30
C ASP A 262 -17.56 20.33 22.20
N TYR A 263 -17.09 19.57 21.19
CA TYR A 263 -17.37 18.11 21.09
C TYR A 263 -16.14 17.20 21.15
N LYS A 264 -14.94 17.73 21.36
CA LYS A 264 -13.69 16.93 21.37
C LYS A 264 -13.18 16.55 22.77
N ALA A 265 -14.01 16.72 23.80
CA ALA A 265 -13.65 16.46 25.20
C ALA A 265 -14.18 15.13 25.76
N ALA A 266 -14.37 14.10 24.94
CA ALA A 266 -14.83 12.78 25.39
C ALA A 266 -14.10 11.62 24.70
N SER A 267 -12.76 11.64 24.73
CA SER A 267 -11.92 10.43 24.66
C SER A 267 -10.49 10.78 25.08
N PHE A 268 -10.31 11.10 26.36
CA PHE A 268 -9.00 11.08 27.00
C PHE A 268 -8.89 9.76 27.77
N ASP A 269 -7.90 8.95 27.41
CA ASP A 269 -7.26 8.02 28.33
C ASP A 269 -5.74 8.21 28.16
N PRO A 270 -4.95 8.25 29.24
CA PRO A 270 -3.56 8.67 29.22
C PRO A 270 -2.64 7.46 29.06
N ASP A 271 -1.75 7.46 28.05
CA ASP A 271 -0.43 6.83 28.24
C ASP A 271 0.56 7.23 27.14
N ILE A 272 1.04 8.47 27.21
CA ILE A 272 2.22 8.94 26.47
C ILE A 272 3.37 8.98 27.48
N MET A 273 3.79 7.83 28.01
CA MET A 273 5.11 7.72 28.66
C MET A 273 5.64 6.30 28.91
N GLU A 274 4.87 5.22 28.68
CA GLU A 274 5.35 3.86 29.00
C GLU A 274 5.53 2.95 27.78
N ARG A 275 6.69 3.03 27.10
CA ARG A 275 7.17 1.95 26.20
C ARG A 275 8.68 1.96 25.98
N ARG A 276 9.43 2.17 27.05
CA ARG A 276 10.89 2.04 27.07
C ARG A 276 11.28 0.80 27.89
N ARG A 277 11.31 -0.37 27.25
CA ARG A 277 12.17 -1.52 27.62
C ARG A 277 11.89 -2.69 26.69
N MET A 278 12.92 -3.05 25.91
CA MET A 278 13.49 -4.39 25.77
C MET A 278 14.34 -4.37 24.49
N GLN A 279 15.51 -3.72 24.60
CA GLN A 279 16.65 -3.98 23.75
C GLN A 279 17.44 -5.10 24.42
N SER A 280 17.45 -6.27 23.79
CA SER A 280 18.52 -7.30 23.80
C SER A 280 17.84 -8.64 23.63
N GLU A 281 18.06 -9.31 22.49
CA GLU A 281 18.26 -10.76 22.45
C GLU A 281 18.62 -11.23 21.02
N THR A 282 19.41 -12.30 21.01
CA THR A 282 20.39 -12.69 20.00
C THR A 282 19.78 -13.51 18.86
N LEU A 283 20.27 -13.26 17.63
CA LEU A 283 19.95 -14.04 16.41
C LEU A 283 20.37 -15.52 16.50
N PRO A 284 19.68 -16.41 15.76
CA PRO A 284 20.31 -17.52 15.06
C PRO A 284 20.40 -17.24 13.54
N PRO A 285 21.32 -17.90 12.79
CA PRO A 285 21.59 -17.56 11.40
C PRO A 285 21.03 -18.58 10.38
N ASN A 286 20.92 -18.09 9.13
CA ASN A 286 21.03 -18.77 7.83
C ASN A 286 19.77 -18.99 6.97
N GLY A 287 19.94 -18.72 5.66
CA GLY A 287 19.32 -19.47 4.55
C GLY A 287 18.84 -18.66 3.32
N ASP A 288 19.73 -18.38 2.35
CA ASP A 288 19.62 -18.55 0.87
C ASP A 288 18.23 -18.49 0.17
N THR A 289 17.97 -17.87 -1.01
CA THR A 289 18.65 -17.88 -2.33
C THR A 289 17.92 -17.02 -3.40
N GLY A 290 18.65 -16.52 -4.43
CA GLY A 290 18.23 -16.20 -5.83
C GLY A 290 17.26 -15.02 -6.09
N THR A 291 17.51 -14.00 -6.92
CA THR A 291 18.04 -13.98 -8.30
C THR A 291 18.46 -12.53 -8.69
N THR A 292 19.31 -12.42 -9.70
CA THR A 292 20.10 -11.29 -10.22
C THR A 292 19.39 -9.98 -10.60
N HIS A 293 19.81 -8.86 -10.00
CA HIS A 293 20.18 -7.59 -10.68
C HIS A 293 20.83 -6.63 -9.66
N VAL A 294 22.15 -6.39 -9.79
CA VAL A 294 22.98 -5.42 -9.02
C VAL A 294 22.56 -5.23 -7.57
N THR A 295 23.08 -6.05 -6.66
CA THR A 295 22.87 -5.92 -5.21
C THR A 295 23.32 -4.54 -4.72
N LYS A 296 22.38 -3.61 -4.55
CA LYS A 296 22.58 -2.44 -3.70
C LYS A 296 22.80 -2.96 -2.29
N ALA A 297 23.97 -2.69 -1.73
CA ALA A 297 24.34 -3.09 -0.37
C ALA A 297 23.31 -2.67 0.70
N HIS A 298 22.58 -1.58 0.42
CA HIS A 298 21.57 -0.99 1.28
C HIS A 298 20.41 -0.44 0.42
N PRO A 299 19.40 -1.25 0.03
CA PRO A 299 18.35 -0.80 -0.87
C PRO A 299 17.52 0.37 -0.29
N LEU A 300 17.41 0.43 1.04
CA LEU A 300 16.65 1.47 1.74
C LEU A 300 17.45 2.73 2.08
N LEU A 301 18.78 2.75 1.88
CA LEU A 301 19.61 3.90 2.29
C LEU A 301 19.16 5.20 1.62
N GLY A 302 18.96 5.19 0.30
CA GLY A 302 18.48 6.36 -0.45
C GLY A 302 17.14 6.91 0.07
N PRO A 303 16.06 6.10 0.12
CA PRO A 303 14.77 6.53 0.68
C PRO A 303 14.85 7.00 2.13
N CYS A 304 15.65 6.34 2.98
CA CYS A 304 15.84 6.76 4.37
C CYS A 304 16.50 8.14 4.46
N LEU A 305 17.52 8.39 3.64
CA LEU A 305 18.19 9.68 3.53
C LEU A 305 17.22 10.78 3.05
N ASP A 306 16.38 10.49 2.06
CA ASP A 306 15.38 11.43 1.56
C ASP A 306 14.35 11.79 2.66
N GLY A 307 13.87 10.79 3.41
CA GLY A 307 12.98 10.98 4.56
C GLY A 307 13.64 11.78 5.69
N LEU A 308 14.89 11.44 6.04
CA LEU A 308 15.67 12.17 7.05
C LEU A 308 15.85 13.63 6.67
N GLY A 309 16.09 13.90 5.38
CA GLY A 309 16.12 15.25 4.85
C GLY A 309 14.79 15.98 5.04
N LYS A 310 13.65 15.35 4.71
CA LYS A 310 12.31 15.97 4.87
C LYS A 310 12.00 16.29 6.33
N PHE A 311 12.16 15.31 7.22
CA PHE A 311 11.75 15.40 8.63
C PHE A 311 12.88 15.86 9.57
N SER A 312 13.96 16.42 9.01
CA SER A 312 15.13 16.89 9.77
C SER A 312 14.83 17.91 10.86
N HIS A 313 13.72 18.64 10.76
CA HIS A 313 13.28 19.62 11.74
C HIS A 313 12.59 18.99 12.97
N LEU A 314 12.12 17.74 12.86
CA LEU A 314 11.47 16.97 13.94
C LEU A 314 12.46 16.11 14.73
N ILE A 315 13.74 16.14 14.37
CA ILE A 315 14.76 15.32 15.01
C ILE A 315 15.13 15.99 16.33
N ASP A 316 14.96 15.23 17.42
CA ASP A 316 15.37 15.64 18.76
C ASP A 316 16.88 15.92 18.80
N LEU A 317 17.23 17.06 19.40
CA LEU A 317 18.59 17.59 19.50
C LEU A 317 19.55 16.56 20.12
N ASP A 318 19.10 15.75 21.06
CA ASP A 318 19.93 14.76 21.75
C ASP A 318 20.45 13.67 20.78
N TYR A 319 19.73 13.38 19.70
CA TYR A 319 20.11 12.35 18.71
C TYR A 319 20.89 12.90 17.52
N SER A 320 20.83 14.22 17.31
CA SER A 320 21.36 14.85 16.11
C SER A 320 22.89 14.79 16.03
N GLY A 321 23.60 14.76 17.17
CA GLY A 321 25.05 14.55 17.23
C GLY A 321 25.48 13.15 16.77
N ASP A 322 24.80 12.11 17.26
CA ASP A 322 25.03 10.73 16.82
C ASP A 322 24.72 10.56 15.34
N LEU A 323 23.60 11.13 14.89
CA LEU A 323 23.21 11.13 13.49
C LEU A 323 24.29 11.75 12.60
N MET A 324 24.84 12.90 13.00
CA MET A 324 25.91 13.58 12.26
C MET A 324 27.17 12.71 12.16
N ASN A 325 27.53 12.02 13.24
CA ASN A 325 28.65 11.08 13.24
C ASN A 325 28.41 9.89 12.28
N TYR A 326 27.18 9.37 12.19
CA TYR A 326 26.83 8.32 11.22
C TYR A 326 26.87 8.82 9.78
N LEU A 327 26.30 10.01 9.51
CA LEU A 327 26.35 10.63 8.18
C LEU A 327 27.80 10.89 7.72
N LYS A 328 28.66 11.32 8.65
CA LYS A 328 30.10 11.51 8.40
C LYS A 328 30.78 10.21 8.02
N LYS A 329 30.54 9.13 8.78
CA LYS A 329 31.08 7.78 8.46
C LYS A 329 30.65 7.33 7.06
N LEU A 330 29.38 7.51 6.71
CA LEU A 330 28.85 7.12 5.40
C LEU A 330 29.43 7.97 4.26
N ALA A 331 29.54 9.29 4.44
CA ALA A 331 30.13 10.19 3.45
C ALA A 331 31.63 9.88 3.20
N CYS A 332 32.37 9.54 4.27
CA CYS A 332 33.80 9.20 4.20
C CYS A 332 34.07 7.74 3.78
N SER A 333 33.06 6.89 3.63
CA SER A 333 33.23 5.42 3.43
C SER A 333 33.79 5.01 2.05
N GLY A 334 34.30 5.95 1.27
CA GLY A 334 34.64 5.83 -0.14
C GLY A 334 35.89 5.04 -0.54
N GLY A 335 36.55 4.28 0.33
CA GLY A 335 37.82 3.67 -0.10
C GLY A 335 38.66 2.86 0.90
N LYS A 336 38.06 2.17 1.88
CA LYS A 336 38.81 1.17 2.68
C LYS A 336 38.13 -0.18 2.59
N SER A 337 38.78 -1.08 1.85
CA SER A 337 38.43 -2.48 1.70
C SER A 337 38.60 -3.19 3.04
N ASP A 338 37.50 -3.34 3.78
CA ASP A 338 37.31 -4.49 4.67
C ASP A 338 36.35 -5.46 3.98
N ASN A 339 36.60 -6.76 4.17
CA ASN A 339 36.11 -7.91 3.40
C ASN A 339 34.58 -8.16 3.37
N SER A 340 33.74 -7.13 3.48
CA SER A 340 32.30 -7.20 3.22
C SER A 340 31.93 -6.26 2.08
N GLY A 341 31.63 -6.80 0.88
CA GLY A 341 31.41 -6.06 -0.37
C GLY A 341 30.22 -5.09 -0.42
N LYS A 342 30.19 -4.08 0.46
CA LYS A 342 29.13 -3.06 0.58
C LYS A 342 29.69 -1.66 0.37
N CYS A 343 29.80 -1.22 -0.89
CA CYS A 343 30.26 0.13 -1.21
C CYS A 343 29.08 1.09 -1.34
N VAL A 344 29.12 2.21 -0.61
CA VAL A 344 28.17 3.33 -0.73
C VAL A 344 28.48 4.09 -2.02
N THR A 345 27.48 4.33 -2.86
CA THR A 345 27.67 5.01 -4.15
C THR A 345 28.03 6.49 -3.96
N VAL A 346 28.71 7.10 -4.95
CA VAL A 346 28.99 8.56 -4.97
C VAL A 346 27.70 9.37 -4.72
N SER A 347 26.57 8.92 -5.30
CA SER A 347 25.28 9.60 -5.13
C SER A 347 24.74 9.51 -3.69
N GLU A 348 24.93 8.40 -2.99
CA GLU A 348 24.49 8.24 -1.60
C GLU A 348 25.39 9.04 -0.65
N ARG A 349 26.71 9.02 -0.88
CA ARG A 349 27.67 9.86 -0.14
C ARG A 349 27.34 11.35 -0.26
N LEU A 350 27.01 11.81 -1.47
CA LEU A 350 26.59 13.18 -1.72
C LEU A 350 25.28 13.54 -0.99
N ARG A 351 24.29 12.63 -0.99
CA ARG A 351 23.05 12.81 -0.23
C ARG A 351 23.33 12.95 1.27
N CYS A 352 24.23 12.13 1.83
CA CYS A 352 24.64 12.25 3.24
C CYS A 352 25.17 13.65 3.58
N CYS A 353 26.03 14.22 2.74
CA CYS A 353 26.52 15.59 2.92
C CYS A 353 25.38 16.62 2.90
N ILE A 354 24.47 16.55 1.93
CA ILE A 354 23.33 17.48 1.82
C ILE A 354 22.44 17.43 3.07
N ILE A 355 22.17 16.22 3.55
CA ILE A 355 21.30 16.03 4.73
C ILE A 355 21.99 16.53 5.99
N ALA A 356 23.29 16.30 6.14
CA ALA A 356 24.08 16.86 7.24
C ALA A 356 23.92 18.39 7.31
N PHE A 357 24.11 19.10 6.19
CA PHE A 357 23.91 20.55 6.15
C PHE A 357 22.46 20.96 6.47
N LYS A 358 21.48 20.18 6.02
CA LYS A 358 20.06 20.47 6.29
C LYS A 358 19.68 20.28 7.77
N VAL A 359 20.17 19.21 8.40
CA VAL A 359 19.97 18.94 9.82
C VAL A 359 20.58 20.05 10.66
N MET A 360 21.79 20.50 10.33
CA MET A 360 22.43 21.60 11.05
C MET A 360 21.66 22.91 10.91
N ARG A 361 21.24 23.28 9.69
CA ARG A 361 20.48 24.52 9.44
C ARG A 361 19.21 24.63 10.30
N ASN A 362 18.52 23.52 10.52
CA ASN A 362 17.28 23.52 11.29
C ASN A 362 17.51 23.62 12.80
N ASN A 363 18.72 23.28 13.28
CA ASN A 363 19.07 23.26 14.70
C ASN A 363 19.93 24.47 15.14
N LEU A 364 20.05 25.50 14.28
CA LEU A 364 20.59 26.84 14.59
C LEU A 364 21.83 26.83 15.51
N ASP A 365 22.88 26.10 15.14
CA ASP A 365 24.16 26.04 15.85
C ASP A 365 24.15 25.40 17.25
N ALA A 366 23.04 24.81 17.70
CA ALA A 366 23.00 24.04 18.95
C ALA A 366 23.92 22.79 18.91
N LEU A 367 24.29 22.35 17.71
CA LEU A 367 25.19 21.24 17.47
C LEU A 367 26.63 21.74 17.32
N ASN A 368 27.45 21.51 18.34
CA ASN A 368 28.90 21.73 18.27
C ASN A 368 29.61 20.63 17.46
N VAL A 369 29.21 20.43 16.19
CA VAL A 369 29.79 19.42 15.31
C VAL A 369 30.60 20.08 14.20
N ASP A 370 31.87 19.70 14.08
CA ASP A 370 32.77 20.22 13.04
C ASP A 370 32.36 19.76 11.62
N LEU A 371 32.02 20.75 10.78
CA LEU A 371 31.61 20.56 9.39
C LEU A 371 32.78 20.49 8.41
N GLN A 372 34.00 20.81 8.82
CA GLN A 372 35.15 20.89 7.93
C GLN A 372 35.31 19.60 7.13
N ASP A 373 35.13 18.46 7.79
CA ASP A 373 35.18 17.15 7.15
C ASP A 373 34.07 16.95 6.09
N PHE A 374 32.86 17.45 6.32
CA PHE A 374 31.78 17.37 5.34
C PHE A 374 32.05 18.24 4.12
N PHE A 375 32.62 19.43 4.30
CA PHE A 375 33.04 20.29 3.19
C PHE A 375 34.15 19.63 2.37
N VAL A 376 35.18 19.09 3.03
CA VAL A 376 36.27 18.38 2.34
C VAL A 376 35.73 17.19 1.54
N GLN A 377 34.84 16.38 2.12
CA GLN A 377 34.22 15.28 1.39
C GLN A 377 33.34 15.75 0.24
N LEU A 378 32.57 16.83 0.43
CA LEU A 378 31.75 17.40 -0.63
C LEU A 378 32.60 17.85 -1.83
N TYR A 379 33.70 18.55 -1.61
CA TYR A 379 34.63 18.94 -2.68
C TYR A 379 35.21 17.72 -3.40
N ASN A 380 35.64 16.70 -2.66
CA ASN A 380 36.15 15.45 -3.25
C ASN A 380 35.08 14.73 -4.09
N LEU A 381 33.83 14.69 -3.61
CA LEU A 381 32.71 14.07 -4.32
C LEU A 381 32.31 14.86 -5.58
N ILE A 382 32.36 16.19 -5.55
CA ILE A 382 32.13 17.04 -6.72
C ILE A 382 33.17 16.77 -7.81
N LEU A 383 34.44 16.56 -7.43
CA LEU A 383 35.52 16.22 -8.35
C LEU A 383 35.38 14.79 -8.93
N GLU A 384 34.85 13.85 -8.14
CA GLU A 384 34.60 12.46 -8.56
C GLU A 384 33.35 12.33 -9.46
N TYR A 385 32.40 13.27 -9.38
CA TYR A 385 31.13 13.22 -10.09
C TYR A 385 31.27 13.62 -11.57
N ARG A 386 31.04 12.67 -12.50
CA ARG A 386 31.08 12.95 -13.95
C ARG A 386 29.93 13.88 -14.40
N PRO A 387 30.18 14.86 -15.29
CA PRO A 387 29.27 15.97 -15.66
C PRO A 387 28.09 15.59 -16.59
N GLY A 388 27.51 14.39 -16.46
CA GLY A 388 26.42 13.92 -17.33
C GLY A 388 25.00 14.28 -16.88
N ARG A 389 24.80 14.78 -15.64
CA ARG A 389 23.48 15.15 -15.09
C ARG A 389 23.49 16.57 -14.49
N LEU A 390 23.53 17.57 -15.37
CA LEU A 390 23.55 19.00 -15.03
C LEU A 390 22.43 19.43 -14.06
N ALA A 391 21.25 18.81 -14.11
CA ALA A 391 20.12 19.17 -13.22
C ALA A 391 20.38 18.87 -11.73
N LEU A 392 21.08 17.77 -11.44
CA LEU A 392 21.37 17.34 -10.06
C LEU A 392 22.46 18.22 -9.46
N LEU A 393 23.50 18.55 -10.24
CA LEU A 393 24.51 19.53 -9.86
C LEU A 393 23.91 20.92 -9.64
N CYS A 394 22.98 21.37 -10.48
CA CYS A 394 22.34 22.67 -10.32
C CYS A 394 21.44 22.73 -9.07
N TRP A 395 20.72 21.64 -8.76
CA TRP A 395 19.93 21.54 -7.52
C TRP A 395 20.82 21.46 -6.27
N VAL A 396 21.88 20.67 -6.33
CA VAL A 396 22.87 20.54 -5.23
C VAL A 396 23.57 21.87 -4.99
N LEU A 397 24.05 22.53 -6.04
CA LEU A 397 24.64 23.86 -5.95
C LEU A 397 23.63 24.89 -5.46
N SER A 398 22.38 24.90 -5.92
CA SER A 398 21.35 25.82 -5.43
C SER A 398 21.04 25.60 -3.94
N THR A 399 20.95 24.34 -3.51
CA THR A 399 20.65 23.99 -2.11
C THR A 399 21.84 24.33 -1.21
N LEU A 400 23.05 24.00 -1.64
CA LEU A 400 24.29 24.36 -0.97
C LEU A 400 24.49 25.88 -0.93
N LEU A 401 24.29 26.61 -2.04
CA LEU A 401 24.37 28.07 -2.06
C LEU A 401 23.37 28.66 -1.07
N SER A 402 22.14 28.15 -1.01
CA SER A 402 21.13 28.64 -0.07
C SER A 402 21.49 28.39 1.39
N SER A 403 22.22 27.31 1.69
CA SER A 403 22.69 26.98 3.04
C SER A 403 23.98 27.73 3.41
N LEU A 404 24.95 27.82 2.49
CA LEU A 404 26.20 28.56 2.65
C LEU A 404 25.98 30.08 2.68
N LEU A 405 25.08 30.63 1.85
CA LEU A 405 24.72 32.06 1.94
C LEU A 405 24.08 32.39 3.29
N PHE A 406 23.36 31.45 3.90
CA PHE A 406 22.83 31.65 5.26
C PHE A 406 23.94 31.60 6.31
N GLU A 407 24.89 30.68 6.21
CA GLU A 407 26.06 30.62 7.11
C GLU A 407 26.93 31.90 7.02
N VAL A 408 27.14 32.41 5.80
CA VAL A 408 27.84 33.67 5.56
C VAL A 408 27.03 34.86 6.07
N MET A 409 25.71 34.87 5.86
CA MET A 409 24.82 35.90 6.40
C MET A 409 24.78 35.88 7.94
N CYS A 410 24.65 34.71 8.58
CA CYS A 410 24.66 34.54 10.03
C CYS A 410 26.02 34.90 10.62
N SER A 411 27.11 34.48 10.01
CA SER A 411 28.47 34.87 10.44
C SER A 411 28.69 36.38 10.30
N CYS A 412 28.16 37.00 9.24
CA CYS A 412 28.23 38.44 9.05
C CYS A 412 27.33 39.21 10.03
N THR A 413 26.11 38.74 10.33
CA THR A 413 25.24 39.41 11.32
C THR A 413 25.75 39.22 12.75
N PHE A 414 26.31 38.07 13.10
CA PHE A 414 26.92 37.84 14.42
C PHE A 414 28.21 38.64 14.62
N SER A 415 29.02 38.80 13.56
CA SER A 415 30.19 39.68 13.60
C SER A 415 29.80 41.15 13.71
N TYR A 416 28.69 41.58 13.07
CA TYR A 416 28.19 42.95 13.18
C TYR A 416 27.54 43.26 14.54
N LEU A 417 26.94 42.27 15.21
CA LEU A 417 26.32 42.44 16.53
C LEU A 417 27.32 42.40 17.69
N ILE A 418 28.54 41.88 17.46
CA ILE A 418 29.64 41.89 18.44
C ILE A 418 30.51 43.16 18.30
N LEU A 419 30.39 43.89 17.19
CA LEU A 419 31.10 45.14 16.89
C LEU A 419 30.27 46.42 17.09
N LEU A 420 29.05 46.30 17.63
CA LEU A 420 28.17 47.36 18.10
C LEU A 420 27.91 47.16 19.60
#